data_AF-A0A2V7JYY6-F1
#
_entry.id   AF-A0A2V7JYY6-F1
#
_cell.length_a   1.000
_cell.length_b   1.000
_cell.length_c   1.000
_cell.angle_alpha   90.00
_cell.angle_beta   90.00
_cell.angle_gamma   90.00
#
_symmetry.space_group_name_H-M   'P 1'
#
loop_
_entity.id
_entity.type
_entity.pdbx_description
1 polymer ?
#
loop_
_entity_poly.entity_id
_entity_poly.type
_entity_poly.pdbx_seq_one_letter_code
_entity_poly.pdbx_strand_id
1 'polypeptide(L)'
;MTPRLGLPALAVGLVATLLARPAAAQDPRLERLDAGTRPLVAALVDSARTAGLPAEPLVQRALEGTIKGAPGDRIVAAVRRLAADLGRARDALGPAASPPELEAGAAALRAGASPAVLVQLRRSRPQRLTVPLAVLTDLVASGVPVDSAAAAVLALAATSRDADLVEFRRAVERDIGLGAPPAAAASVRVNGAASQARPGPP
;
A
#
# COMPACT_ATOMS: atom_id res chain seq x y z
N MET A 1 -52.49 -19.64 -57.67
CA MET A 1 -52.27 -18.55 -56.69
C MET A 1 -52.81 -19.01 -55.34
N THR A 2 -52.01 -19.79 -54.61
CA THR A 2 -51.25 -19.43 -53.38
C THR A 2 -52.12 -19.39 -52.11
N PRO A 3 -52.01 -20.40 -51.23
CA PRO A 3 -52.53 -20.36 -49.87
C PRO A 3 -51.59 -19.55 -48.95
N ARG A 4 -52.13 -18.89 -47.91
CA ARG A 4 -51.32 -18.30 -46.83
C ARG A 4 -51.65 -18.99 -45.51
N LEU A 5 -50.72 -19.86 -45.11
CA LEU A 5 -50.60 -20.49 -43.81
C LEU A 5 -50.46 -19.44 -42.70
N GLY A 6 -51.13 -19.67 -41.58
CA GLY A 6 -50.90 -18.96 -40.32
C GLY A 6 -49.54 -19.35 -39.72
N LEU A 7 -48.79 -18.34 -39.29
CA LEU A 7 -47.50 -18.47 -38.60
C LEU A 7 -47.72 -18.89 -37.13
N PRO A 8 -46.96 -19.87 -36.60
CA PRO A 8 -47.03 -20.23 -35.19
C PRO A 8 -46.24 -19.25 -34.31
N ALA A 9 -46.74 -19.10 -33.08
CA ALA A 9 -46.20 -18.26 -32.02
C ALA A 9 -44.73 -18.55 -31.71
N LEU A 10 -43.91 -17.50 -31.70
CA LEU A 10 -42.52 -17.50 -31.27
C LEU A 10 -42.43 -17.70 -29.75
N ALA A 11 -41.94 -18.85 -29.33
CA ALA A 11 -41.50 -19.10 -27.96
C ALA A 11 -40.19 -18.33 -27.70
N VAL A 12 -40.23 -17.39 -26.76
CA VAL A 12 -39.06 -16.65 -26.28
C VAL A 12 -38.27 -17.58 -25.34
N GLY A 13 -37.19 -18.15 -25.84
CA GLY A 13 -36.18 -18.84 -25.02
C GLY A 13 -35.27 -17.83 -24.34
N LEU A 14 -35.41 -17.67 -23.02
CA LEU A 14 -34.48 -16.91 -22.18
C LEU A 14 -33.14 -17.67 -22.10
N VAL A 15 -32.20 -17.32 -22.98
CA VAL A 15 -30.83 -17.82 -22.92
C VAL A 15 -30.13 -17.12 -21.75
N ALA A 16 -29.91 -17.85 -20.65
CA ALA A 16 -29.03 -17.43 -19.57
C ALA A 16 -27.58 -17.48 -20.08
N THR A 17 -27.07 -16.35 -20.55
CA THR A 17 -25.66 -16.19 -20.90
C THR A 17 -24.82 -16.20 -19.62
N LEU A 18 -24.23 -17.36 -19.30
CA LEU A 18 -23.05 -17.42 -18.44
C LEU A 18 -21.96 -16.59 -19.13
N LEU A 19 -21.76 -15.36 -18.68
CA LEU A 19 -20.63 -14.54 -19.08
C LEU A 19 -19.34 -15.21 -18.59
N ALA A 20 -18.73 -16.03 -19.44
CA ALA A 20 -17.34 -16.41 -19.32
C ALA A 20 -16.51 -15.12 -19.40
N ARG A 21 -16.12 -14.56 -18.25
CA ARG A 21 -15.15 -13.47 -18.18
C ARG A 21 -13.87 -13.94 -18.89
N PRO A 22 -13.28 -13.13 -19.79
CA PRO A 22 -12.18 -13.58 -20.60
C PRO A 22 -10.96 -13.87 -19.71
N ALA A 23 -10.23 -14.94 -20.02
CA ALA A 23 -8.96 -15.31 -19.38
C ALA A 23 -7.90 -14.18 -19.43
N ALA A 24 -8.11 -13.14 -20.24
CA ALA A 24 -7.28 -11.94 -20.33
C ALA A 24 -7.25 -11.08 -19.03
N ALA A 25 -8.09 -11.36 -18.03
CA ALA A 25 -8.02 -10.71 -16.72
C ALA A 25 -6.96 -11.33 -15.78
N GLN A 26 -6.47 -12.54 -16.10
CA GLN A 26 -5.52 -13.27 -15.29
C GLN A 26 -4.10 -12.84 -15.67
N ASP A 27 -3.35 -12.31 -14.69
CA ASP A 27 -1.95 -11.96 -14.88
C ASP A 27 -1.13 -13.24 -15.15
N PRO A 28 -0.48 -13.37 -16.31
CA PRO A 28 0.20 -14.60 -16.70
C PRO A 28 1.33 -14.98 -15.74
N ARG A 29 1.86 -14.03 -14.96
CA ARG A 29 2.90 -14.34 -13.96
C ARG A 29 2.37 -15.24 -12.85
N LEU A 30 1.06 -15.22 -12.57
CA LEU A 30 0.43 -16.11 -11.58
C LEU A 30 0.47 -17.59 -12.00
N GLU A 31 0.82 -17.91 -13.25
CA GLU A 31 1.08 -19.28 -13.69
C GLU A 31 2.23 -19.96 -12.93
N ARG A 32 3.09 -19.17 -12.28
CA ARG A 32 4.17 -19.69 -11.43
C ARG A 32 3.67 -20.28 -10.10
N LEU A 33 2.44 -20.00 -9.71
CA LEU A 33 1.79 -20.58 -8.53
C LEU A 33 1.27 -21.99 -8.85
N ASP A 34 1.24 -22.85 -7.83
CA ASP A 34 0.61 -24.17 -7.93
C ASP A 34 -0.90 -24.07 -8.18
N ALA A 35 -1.49 -25.18 -8.63
CA ALA A 35 -2.89 -25.25 -9.07
C ALA A 35 -3.91 -24.90 -7.96
N GLY A 36 -3.58 -25.14 -6.69
CA GLY A 36 -4.45 -24.81 -5.57
C GLY A 36 -4.36 -23.34 -5.17
N THR A 37 -3.16 -22.77 -5.17
CA THR A 37 -2.90 -21.38 -4.75
C THR A 37 -3.34 -20.35 -5.79
N ARG A 38 -3.11 -20.64 -7.07
CA ARG A 38 -3.37 -19.71 -8.19
C ARG A 38 -4.78 -19.10 -8.20
N PRO A 39 -5.88 -19.89 -8.19
CA PRO A 39 -7.23 -19.31 -8.26
C PRO A 39 -7.57 -18.44 -7.04
N LEU A 40 -7.03 -18.76 -5.87
CA LEU A 40 -7.24 -17.98 -4.65
C LEU A 40 -6.54 -16.62 -4.72
N VAL A 41 -5.29 -16.59 -5.19
CA VAL A 41 -4.55 -15.34 -5.40
C VAL A 41 -5.19 -14.50 -6.50
N ALA A 42 -5.59 -15.11 -7.62
CA ALA A 42 -6.27 -14.40 -8.71
C ALA A 42 -7.55 -13.71 -8.23
N ALA A 43 -8.38 -14.40 -7.44
CA ALA A 43 -9.59 -13.82 -6.87
C ALA A 43 -9.30 -12.62 -5.94
N LEU A 44 -8.23 -12.67 -5.14
CA LEU A 44 -7.80 -11.54 -4.31
C LEU A 44 -7.34 -10.34 -5.15
N VAL A 45 -6.58 -10.59 -6.22
CA VAL A 45 -6.10 -9.55 -7.14
C VAL A 45 -7.28 -8.87 -7.85
N ASP A 46 -8.24 -9.66 -8.35
CA ASP A 46 -9.43 -9.13 -9.02
C ASP A 46 -10.34 -8.36 -8.06
N SER A 47 -10.49 -8.84 -6.83
CA SER A 47 -11.23 -8.13 -5.78
C SER A 47 -10.60 -6.78 -5.46
N ALA A 48 -9.27 -6.73 -5.26
CA ALA A 48 -8.55 -5.50 -5.00
C ALA A 48 -8.67 -4.51 -6.17
N ARG A 49 -8.53 -4.99 -7.42
CA ARG A 49 -8.72 -4.18 -8.63
C ARG A 49 -10.13 -3.60 -8.71
N THR A 50 -11.15 -4.40 -8.42
CA THR A 50 -12.55 -3.97 -8.38
C THR A 50 -12.79 -2.91 -7.30
N ALA A 51 -12.08 -2.99 -6.18
CA ALA A 51 -12.08 -1.99 -5.11
C ALA A 51 -11.20 -0.75 -5.40
N GLY A 52 -10.59 -0.64 -6.59
CA GLY A 52 -9.72 0.48 -6.93
C GLY A 52 -8.39 0.52 -6.17
N LEU A 53 -7.95 -0.63 -5.66
CA LEU A 53 -6.64 -0.81 -5.00
C LEU A 53 -5.58 -1.24 -6.04
N PRO A 54 -4.29 -0.92 -5.80
CA PRO A 54 -3.22 -1.36 -6.70
C PRO A 54 -3.06 -2.88 -6.66
N ALA A 55 -3.17 -3.50 -7.84
CA ALA A 55 -3.09 -4.95 -8.03
C ALA A 55 -1.63 -5.46 -8.10
N GLU A 56 -0.72 -4.66 -8.66
CA GLU A 56 0.68 -5.05 -8.88
C GLU A 56 1.38 -5.53 -7.58
N PRO A 57 1.25 -4.85 -6.42
CA PRO A 57 1.88 -5.31 -5.18
C PRO A 57 1.38 -6.67 -4.70
N LEU A 58 0.13 -7.04 -5.00
CA LEU A 58 -0.45 -8.33 -4.63
C LEU A 58 0.15 -9.46 -5.47
N VAL A 59 0.30 -9.22 -6.78
CA VAL A 59 0.97 -10.16 -7.69
C VAL A 59 2.42 -10.34 -7.25
N GLN A 60 3.16 -9.25 -7.02
CA GLN A 60 4.55 -9.30 -6.56
C GLN A 60 4.70 -10.07 -5.25
N ARG A 61 3.81 -9.84 -4.26
CA ARG A 61 3.82 -10.59 -2.99
C ARG A 61 3.58 -12.08 -3.19
N ALA A 62 2.72 -12.46 -4.14
CA ALA A 62 2.49 -13.87 -4.45
C ALA A 62 3.76 -14.52 -5.05
N LEU A 63 4.37 -13.85 -6.02
CA LEU A 63 5.59 -14.31 -6.69
C LEU A 63 6.78 -14.37 -5.73
N GLU A 64 6.92 -13.39 -4.84
CA GLU A 64 7.89 -13.38 -3.76
C GLU A 64 7.75 -14.63 -2.88
N GLY A 65 6.51 -14.99 -2.52
CA GLY A 65 6.21 -16.20 -1.77
C GLY A 65 6.64 -17.47 -2.51
N THR A 66 6.35 -17.56 -3.80
CA THR A 66 6.81 -18.67 -4.65
C THR A 66 8.34 -18.76 -4.70
N ILE A 67 9.03 -17.64 -4.92
CA ILE A 67 10.50 -17.58 -4.96
C ILE A 67 11.11 -18.03 -3.63
N LYS A 68 10.47 -17.69 -2.51
CA LYS A 68 10.89 -18.11 -1.16
C LYS A 68 10.47 -19.54 -0.79
N GLY A 69 9.81 -20.28 -1.69
CA GLY A 69 9.32 -21.62 -1.42
C GLY A 69 8.25 -21.69 -0.32
N ALA A 70 7.49 -20.60 -0.12
CA ALA A 70 6.45 -20.56 0.89
C ALA A 70 5.29 -21.50 0.51
N PRO A 71 4.67 -22.20 1.47
CA PRO A 71 3.48 -22.99 1.20
C PRO A 71 2.29 -22.09 0.80
N GLY A 72 1.41 -22.64 -0.04
CA GLY A 72 0.34 -21.90 -0.71
C GLY A 72 -0.60 -21.13 0.23
N ASP A 73 -0.95 -21.73 1.37
CA ASP A 73 -1.76 -21.12 2.42
C ASP A 73 -1.10 -19.85 3.00
N ARG A 74 0.23 -19.87 3.23
CA ARG A 74 1.00 -18.70 3.67
C ARG A 74 1.07 -17.63 2.59
N ILE A 75 1.18 -18.01 1.31
CA ILE A 75 1.13 -17.08 0.19
C ILE A 75 -0.22 -16.37 0.17
N VAL A 76 -1.33 -17.10 0.18
CA VAL A 76 -2.69 -16.55 0.19
C VAL A 76 -2.92 -15.63 1.39
N ALA A 77 -2.48 -16.06 2.58
CA ALA A 77 -2.61 -15.24 3.79
C ALA A 77 -1.80 -13.94 3.69
N ALA A 78 -0.60 -13.97 3.11
CA ALA A 78 0.23 -12.78 2.92
C ALA A 78 -0.37 -11.80 1.90
N VAL A 79 -0.90 -12.30 0.78
CA VAL A 79 -1.58 -11.49 -0.24
C VAL A 79 -2.85 -10.86 0.34
N ARG A 80 -3.65 -11.64 1.08
CA ARG A 80 -4.87 -11.14 1.73
C ARG A 80 -4.57 -10.03 2.75
N ARG A 81 -3.55 -10.22 3.59
CA ARG A 81 -3.12 -9.16 4.53
C ARG A 81 -2.69 -7.90 3.80
N LEU A 82 -1.91 -8.02 2.73
CA LEU A 82 -1.51 -6.87 1.91
C LEU A 82 -2.72 -6.15 1.30
N ALA A 83 -3.71 -6.87 0.79
CA ALA A 83 -4.95 -6.26 0.29
C ALA A 83 -5.71 -5.50 1.38
N ALA A 84 -5.80 -6.07 2.59
CA ALA A 84 -6.42 -5.39 3.73
C ALA A 84 -5.64 -4.14 4.16
N ASP A 85 -4.30 -4.19 4.15
CA ASP A 85 -3.47 -3.01 4.45
C ASP A 85 -3.66 -1.90 3.42
N LEU A 86 -3.74 -2.24 2.13
CA LEU A 86 -4.03 -1.30 1.05
C LEU A 86 -5.41 -0.66 1.21
N GLY A 87 -6.42 -1.44 1.60
CA GLY A 87 -7.75 -0.93 1.93
C GLY A 87 -7.73 0.05 3.11
N ARG A 88 -7.08 -0.33 4.22
CA ARG A 88 -6.93 0.57 5.38
C ARG A 88 -6.16 1.85 5.04
N ALA A 89 -5.13 1.76 4.19
CA ALA A 89 -4.41 2.92 3.70
C ALA A 89 -5.31 3.82 2.83
N ARG A 90 -6.14 3.24 1.96
CA ARG A 90 -7.14 3.97 1.15
C ARG A 90 -8.13 4.71 2.04
N ASP A 91 -8.64 4.07 3.08
CA ASP A 91 -9.60 4.68 4.01
C ASP A 91 -8.98 5.87 4.76
N ALA A 92 -7.71 5.74 5.17
CA ALA A 92 -7.00 6.79 5.90
C ALA A 92 -6.54 7.96 5.01
N LEU A 93 -6.06 7.68 3.80
CA LEU A 93 -5.48 8.69 2.89
C LEU A 93 -6.52 9.30 1.94
N GLY A 94 -7.65 8.64 1.76
CA GLY A 94 -8.77 9.07 0.94
C GLY A 94 -8.72 8.62 -0.52
N PRO A 95 -9.77 8.96 -1.30
CA PRO A 95 -9.94 8.49 -2.68
C PRO A 95 -8.91 9.08 -3.65
N ALA A 96 -8.31 10.22 -3.32
CA ALA A 96 -7.28 10.86 -4.15
C ALA A 96 -5.87 10.26 -3.98
N ALA A 97 -5.68 9.34 -3.02
CA ALA A 97 -4.38 8.71 -2.80
C ALA A 97 -3.94 7.93 -4.04
N SER A 98 -2.72 8.20 -4.48
CA SER A 98 -2.09 7.52 -5.62
C SER A 98 -1.61 6.11 -5.25
N PRO A 99 -1.43 5.20 -6.22
CA PRO A 99 -0.91 3.85 -5.94
C PRO A 99 0.37 3.81 -5.07
N PRO A 100 1.40 4.64 -5.33
CA PRO A 100 2.60 4.66 -4.48
C PRO A 100 2.33 5.15 -3.05
N GLU A 101 1.35 6.03 -2.85
CA GLU A 101 0.95 6.47 -1.50
C GLU A 101 0.21 5.37 -0.74
N LEU A 102 -0.63 4.60 -1.42
CA LEU A 102 -1.30 3.45 -0.82
C LEU A 102 -0.31 2.35 -0.43
N GLU A 103 0.69 2.07 -1.27
CA GLU A 103 1.75 1.12 -0.97
C GLU A 103 2.59 1.55 0.24
N ALA A 104 3.02 2.82 0.26
CA ALA A 104 3.77 3.37 1.39
C ALA A 104 2.92 3.42 2.68
N GLY A 105 1.63 3.76 2.56
CA GLY A 105 0.68 3.74 3.68
C GLY A 105 0.46 2.33 4.23
N ALA A 106 0.30 1.34 3.35
CA ALA A 106 0.18 -0.06 3.75
C ALA A 106 1.47 -0.57 4.43
N ALA A 107 2.65 -0.12 3.98
CA ALA A 107 3.92 -0.44 4.62
C ALA A 107 4.01 0.18 6.04
N ALA A 108 3.64 1.46 6.19
CA ALA A 108 3.59 2.12 7.49
C ALA A 108 2.63 1.43 8.47
N LEU A 109 1.43 1.04 8.02
CA LEU A 109 0.46 0.29 8.84
C LEU A 109 1.01 -1.07 9.29
N ARG A 110 1.76 -1.77 8.43
CA ARG A 110 2.44 -3.03 8.80
C ARG A 110 3.59 -2.81 9.77
N ALA A 111 4.28 -1.68 9.69
CA ALA A 111 5.30 -1.28 10.66
C ALA A 111 4.69 -0.87 12.01
N GLY A 112 3.35 -0.84 12.13
CA GLY A 112 2.64 -0.56 13.38
C GLY A 112 2.09 0.85 13.50
N ALA A 113 2.25 1.70 12.47
CA ALA A 113 1.62 3.02 12.48
C ALA A 113 0.09 2.88 12.56
N SER A 114 -0.58 3.78 13.28
CA SER A 114 -2.03 3.79 13.33
C SER A 114 -2.63 4.49 12.09
N PRO A 115 -3.86 4.15 11.68
CA PRO A 115 -4.58 4.90 10.64
C PRO A 115 -4.70 6.39 10.96
N ALA A 116 -4.78 6.76 12.24
CA ALA A 116 -4.84 8.14 12.67
C ALA A 116 -3.58 8.94 12.30
N VAL A 117 -2.40 8.32 12.37
CA VAL A 117 -1.13 8.95 11.90
C VAL A 117 -1.19 9.25 10.41
N LEU A 118 -1.70 8.31 9.59
CA LEU A 118 -1.86 8.52 8.14
C LEU A 118 -2.83 9.66 7.83
N VAL A 119 -3.97 9.71 8.52
CA VAL A 119 -4.95 10.81 8.40
C VAL A 119 -4.31 12.14 8.77
N GLN A 120 -3.56 12.20 9.87
CA GLN A 120 -2.91 13.41 10.32
C GLN A 120 -1.81 13.87 9.35
N LEU A 121 -1.01 12.95 8.79
CA LEU A 121 -0.04 13.27 7.74
C LEU A 121 -0.72 13.88 6.52
N ARG A 122 -1.84 13.30 6.07
CA ARG A 122 -2.60 13.82 4.92
C ARG A 122 -3.17 15.21 5.16
N ARG A 123 -3.60 15.52 6.39
CA ARG A 123 -4.06 16.86 6.77
C ARG A 123 -2.92 17.87 6.87
N SER A 124 -1.75 17.43 7.34
CA SER A 124 -0.60 18.30 7.61
C SER A 124 0.20 18.64 6.37
N ARG A 125 0.08 17.83 5.30
CA ARG A 125 0.87 17.97 4.07
C ARG A 125 -0.02 17.86 2.82
N PRO A 126 -0.18 18.94 2.04
CA PRO A 126 -0.96 18.90 0.79
C PRO A 126 -0.23 18.15 -0.34
N GLN A 127 1.10 18.03 -0.27
CA GLN A 127 1.91 17.30 -1.25
C GLN A 127 1.74 15.77 -1.13
N ARG A 128 2.42 15.02 -2.00
CA ARG A 128 2.44 13.55 -1.98
C ARG A 128 3.02 13.02 -0.68
N LEU A 129 2.50 11.88 -0.23
CA LEU A 129 2.87 11.27 1.04
C LEU A 129 3.81 10.06 0.91
N THR A 130 4.20 9.65 -0.30
CA THR A 130 5.04 8.47 -0.50
C THR A 130 6.33 8.53 0.31
N VAL A 131 7.05 9.66 0.25
CA VAL A 131 8.32 9.84 0.97
C VAL A 131 8.15 9.89 2.49
N PRO A 132 7.27 10.71 3.10
CA PRO A 132 7.12 10.71 4.55
C PRO A 132 6.65 9.36 5.11
N LEU A 133 5.78 8.63 4.40
CA LEU A 133 5.33 7.30 4.82
C LEU A 133 6.45 6.25 4.72
N ALA A 134 7.29 6.33 3.68
CA ALA A 134 8.49 5.49 3.56
C ALA A 134 9.48 5.79 4.69
N VAL A 135 9.77 7.07 4.96
CA VAL A 135 10.65 7.49 6.06
C VAL A 135 10.15 6.98 7.41
N LEU A 136 8.85 7.08 7.69
CA LEU A 136 8.28 6.52 8.92
C LEU A 136 8.58 5.02 9.02
N THR A 137 8.36 4.28 7.94
CA THR A 137 8.58 2.82 7.87
C THR A 137 10.05 2.48 8.11
N ASP A 138 10.97 3.20 7.47
CA ASP A 138 12.41 2.96 7.56
C ASP A 138 12.96 3.26 8.98
N LEU A 139 12.46 4.31 9.63
CA LEU A 139 12.83 4.62 11.02
C LEU A 139 12.41 3.49 11.97
N VAL A 140 11.20 2.96 11.81
CA VAL A 140 10.74 1.81 12.60
C VAL A 140 11.58 0.57 12.31
N ALA A 141 11.91 0.31 11.04
CA ALA A 141 12.80 -0.78 10.65
C ALA A 141 14.21 -0.62 11.25
N SER A 142 14.65 0.61 11.48
CA SER A 142 15.92 0.96 12.14
C SER A 142 15.87 0.88 13.68
N GLY A 143 14.74 0.46 14.25
CA GLY A 143 14.57 0.27 15.69
C GLY A 143 14.03 1.49 16.44
N VAL A 144 13.64 2.56 15.74
CA VAL A 144 12.95 3.70 16.38
C VAL A 144 11.54 3.26 16.79
N PRO A 145 11.11 3.48 18.04
CA PRO A 145 9.74 3.17 18.45
C PRO A 145 8.72 3.88 17.55
N VAL A 146 7.64 3.18 17.18
CA VAL A 146 6.67 3.66 16.18
C VAL A 146 6.07 5.02 16.52
N ASP A 147 5.74 5.26 17.80
CA ASP A 147 5.18 6.55 18.24
C ASP A 147 6.21 7.68 18.10
N SER A 148 7.49 7.39 18.37
CA SER A 148 8.58 8.37 18.19
C SER A 148 8.83 8.66 16.72
N ALA A 149 8.84 7.63 15.86
CA ALA A 149 8.98 7.81 14.41
C ALA A 149 7.80 8.60 13.82
N ALA A 150 6.57 8.28 14.24
CA ALA A 150 5.37 8.99 13.82
C ALA A 150 5.39 10.46 14.24
N ALA A 151 5.73 10.74 15.50
CA ALA A 151 5.85 12.11 16.01
C ALA A 151 6.91 12.92 15.25
N ALA A 152 8.07 12.32 14.98
CA ALA A 152 9.14 12.96 14.22
C ALA A 152 8.73 13.31 12.79
N VAL A 153 8.15 12.36 12.06
CA VAL A 153 7.70 12.60 10.68
C VAL A 153 6.56 13.62 10.65
N LEU A 154 5.62 13.56 11.59
CA LEU A 154 4.53 14.56 11.69
C LEU A 154 5.06 15.97 11.96
N ALA A 155 6.08 16.11 12.83
CA ALA A 155 6.69 17.40 13.13
C ALA A 155 7.36 18.04 11.90
N LEU A 156 7.90 17.21 10.99
CA LEU A 156 8.59 17.66 9.78
C LEU A 156 7.65 17.78 8.57
N ALA A 157 6.55 17.01 8.53
CA ALA A 157 5.73 16.84 7.32
C ALA A 157 5.15 18.13 6.74
N ALA A 158 4.84 19.12 7.59
CA ALA A 158 4.23 20.38 7.16
C ALA A 158 5.21 21.34 6.50
N THR A 159 6.49 21.31 6.91
CA THR A 159 7.48 22.34 6.55
C THR A 159 8.64 21.82 5.71
N SER A 160 8.93 20.52 5.80
CA SER A 160 10.09 19.91 5.13
C SER A 160 9.79 19.48 3.70
N ARG A 161 10.79 19.57 2.82
CA ARG A 161 10.75 18.94 1.50
C ARG A 161 11.04 17.45 1.64
N ASP A 162 10.71 16.68 0.60
CA ASP A 162 10.98 15.24 0.58
C ASP A 162 12.47 14.92 0.76
N ALA A 163 13.36 15.75 0.18
CA ALA A 163 14.81 15.61 0.36
C ALA A 163 15.25 15.79 1.82
N ASP A 164 14.63 16.71 2.56
CA ASP A 164 14.95 16.96 3.96
C ASP A 164 14.51 15.79 4.85
N LEU A 165 13.36 15.17 4.55
CA LEU A 165 12.88 13.97 5.25
C LEU A 165 13.81 12.77 5.00
N VAL A 166 14.31 12.62 3.77
CA VAL A 166 15.29 11.60 3.41
C VAL A 166 16.62 11.81 4.13
N GLU A 167 17.10 13.05 4.20
CA GLU A 167 18.34 13.36 4.92
C GLU A 167 18.17 13.19 6.44
N PHE A 168 17.03 13.61 6.99
CA PHE A 168 16.67 13.34 8.38
C PHE A 168 16.74 11.84 8.70
N ARG A 169 16.12 10.98 7.88
CA ARG A 169 16.18 9.53 8.05
C ARG A 169 17.63 9.02 8.06
N ARG A 170 18.43 9.39 7.06
CA ARG A 170 19.84 8.98 6.95
C ARG A 170 20.67 9.44 8.14
N ALA A 171 20.38 10.62 8.68
CA ALA A 171 21.05 11.14 9.85
C ALA A 171 20.73 10.31 11.11
N VAL A 172 19.46 9.92 11.30
CA VAL A 172 19.05 9.02 12.39
C VAL A 172 19.69 7.64 12.25
N GLU A 173 19.63 7.04 11.06
CA GLU A 173 20.25 5.73 10.78
C GLU A 173 21.76 5.75 11.06
N ARG A 174 22.46 6.83 10.68
CA ARG A 174 23.88 7.00 10.99
C ARG A 174 24.14 7.07 12.49
N ASP A 175 23.36 7.85 13.24
CA ASP A 175 23.53 7.95 14.69
C ASP A 175 23.32 6.60 15.38
N ILE A 176 22.31 5.85 14.95
CA ILE A 176 22.05 4.47 15.43
C ILE A 176 23.23 3.56 15.10
N GLY A 177 23.75 3.63 13.87
CA GLY A 177 24.94 2.88 13.47
C GLY A 177 26.20 3.23 14.26
N LEU A 178 26.28 4.45 14.81
CA LEU A 178 27.34 4.90 15.71
C LEU A 178 27.07 4.55 17.20
N GLY A 179 25.98 3.83 17.49
CA GLY A 179 25.64 3.35 18.84
C GLY A 179 24.69 4.25 19.62
N ALA A 180 24.11 5.29 19.01
CA ALA A 180 23.09 6.09 19.68
C ALA A 180 21.79 5.27 19.88
N PRO A 181 21.10 5.41 21.03
CA PRO A 181 19.78 4.81 21.20
C PRO A 181 18.78 5.33 20.15
N PRO A 182 17.99 4.49 19.48
CA PRO A 182 17.14 4.91 18.35
C PRO A 182 16.18 6.06 18.62
N ALA A 183 15.50 6.05 19.77
CA ALA A 183 14.59 7.12 20.15
C ALA A 183 15.33 8.46 20.38
N ALA A 184 16.53 8.41 20.96
CA ALA A 184 17.36 9.59 21.21
C ALA A 184 17.88 10.17 19.88
N ALA A 185 18.37 9.32 18.98
CA ALA A 185 18.82 9.71 17.64
C ALA A 185 17.72 10.46 16.87
N ALA A 186 16.50 9.91 16.82
CA ALA A 186 15.36 10.57 16.18
C ALA A 186 15.05 11.94 16.83
N SER A 187 14.99 12.00 18.16
CA SER A 187 14.62 13.20 18.91
C SER A 187 15.64 14.34 18.73
N VAL A 188 16.94 14.03 18.82
CA VAL A 188 18.02 15.01 18.62
C VAL A 188 17.94 15.62 17.22
N ARG A 189 17.71 14.79 16.19
CA ARG A 189 17.63 15.24 14.80
C ARG A 189 16.40 16.11 14.52
N VAL A 190 15.24 15.77 15.09
CA VAL A 190 14.03 16.62 15.01
C VAL A 190 14.28 17.99 15.65
N ASN A 191 14.87 18.01 16.86
CA ASN A 191 15.16 19.26 17.58
C ASN A 191 16.21 20.12 16.85
N GLY A 192 17.20 19.48 16.21
CA GLY A 192 18.19 20.16 15.38
C GLY A 192 17.58 20.78 14.12
N ALA A 193 16.63 20.10 13.48
CA ALA A 193 15.89 20.65 12.34
C ALA A 193 15.02 21.86 12.74
N ALA A 194 14.35 21.78 13.90
CA ALA A 194 13.53 22.89 14.42
C ALA A 194 14.37 24.14 14.76
N SER A 195 15.58 23.95 15.28
CA SER A 195 16.51 25.06 15.59
C SER A 195 17.03 25.76 14.33
N GLN A 196 17.30 25.01 13.26
CA GLN A 196 17.76 25.58 11.98
C GLN A 196 16.65 26.32 11.22
N ALA A 197 15.39 25.94 11.44
CA ALA A 197 14.23 26.60 10.81
C ALA A 197 13.88 27.96 11.44
N ARG A 198 14.43 28.31 12.61
CA ARG A 198 14.29 29.64 13.22
C ARG A 198 15.41 30.56 12.70
N PRO A 199 15.11 31.63 11.95
CA PRO A 199 16.13 32.61 11.56
C PRO A 199 16.71 33.27 12.82
N GLY A 200 18.02 33.53 12.85
CA GLY A 200 18.64 34.31 13.91
C GLY A 200 18.07 35.75 13.97
N PRO A 201 18.03 36.38 15.17
CA PRO A 201 17.59 37.77 15.28
C PRO A 201 18.56 38.70 14.53
N PRO A 202 18.07 39.85 14.01
CA PRO A 202 18.87 40.84 13.30
C PRO A 202 19.97 41.47 14.18
#